data_AF-A0A1U7CMG1-F1
#
_entry.id   AF-A0A1U7CMG1-F1
#
_cell.length_a   1.000
_cell.length_b   1.000
_cell.length_c   1.000
_cell.angle_alpha   90.00
_cell.angle_beta   90.00
_cell.angle_gamma   90.00
#
_symmetry.space_group_name_H-M   'P 1'
#
loop_
_entity.id
_entity.type
_entity.pdbx_description
1 polymer ?
#
loop_
_entity_poly.entity_id
_entity_poly.type
_entity_poly.pdbx_seq_one_letter_code
_entity_poly.pdbx_strand_id
1 'polypeptide(L)'
;MFVTETPPRTEAADSASATPADVAAQTAPNGLKASRVAPAPAASTKPASRPRRVLFMDDDARRVEVFLQRCPEAVWVKSADTCIVRLSECWDEVHLDHDLGGEQFVDTSRDDCGMAVVRWLCAKPRPHHISTRFFIHSYNLAAASLMVECLLRNGYTAEFRPFGFDLVDLLSFEDISPALALRAARARRLRSWRVRLRVFMHRLKRFFRLIPGDRL
;
A
#
# COMPACT_ATOMS: atom_id res chain seq x y z
N MET A 1 -17.98 3.15 47.48
CA MET A 1 -18.78 4.37 47.29
C MET A 1 -19.41 4.27 45.91
N PHE A 2 -20.71 4.00 45.87
CA PHE A 2 -21.51 3.94 44.65
C PHE A 2 -21.97 5.37 44.32
N VAL A 3 -21.75 5.81 43.08
CA VAL A 3 -22.37 7.03 42.55
C VAL A 3 -23.13 6.62 41.30
N THR A 4 -24.46 6.66 41.41
CA THR A 4 -25.45 6.46 40.36
C THR A 4 -25.89 7.80 39.77
N GLU A 5 -26.45 7.72 38.55
CA GLU A 5 -27.54 8.57 38.03
C GLU A 5 -27.19 10.02 37.56
N THR A 6 -27.66 10.62 36.45
CA THR A 6 -28.76 10.38 35.47
C THR A 6 -28.52 11.29 34.22
N PRO A 7 -29.02 10.97 33.00
CA PRO A 7 -28.98 11.85 31.82
C PRO A 7 -30.30 12.64 31.59
N PRO A 8 -30.27 13.77 30.87
CA PRO A 8 -31.35 14.10 29.91
C PRO A 8 -30.80 14.85 28.66
N ARG A 9 -31.48 15.15 27.55
CA ARG A 9 -32.89 15.14 27.15
C ARG A 9 -32.97 15.22 25.60
N THR A 10 -34.07 14.71 25.06
CA THR A 10 -34.57 14.72 23.67
C THR A 10 -35.21 16.06 23.28
N GLU A 11 -35.05 16.51 22.03
CA GLU A 11 -36.00 17.32 21.20
C GLU A 11 -35.74 16.94 19.72
N ALA A 12 -36.69 16.36 18.95
CA ALA A 12 -37.81 16.98 18.21
C ALA A 12 -37.35 18.12 17.27
N ALA A 13 -37.84 18.39 16.07
CA ALA A 13 -38.74 17.83 15.04
C ALA A 13 -38.68 18.86 13.88
N ASP A 14 -38.90 18.48 12.61
CA ASP A 14 -39.71 19.25 11.63
C ASP A 14 -39.54 18.80 10.17
N SER A 15 -40.49 17.99 9.75
CA SER A 15 -41.41 18.08 8.60
C SER A 15 -41.31 19.23 7.56
N ALA A 16 -41.39 18.86 6.27
CA ALA A 16 -42.29 19.39 5.19
C ALA A 16 -41.61 19.22 3.79
N SER A 17 -42.08 18.38 2.86
CA SER A 17 -43.27 18.46 1.99
C SER A 17 -43.19 19.51 0.86
N ALA A 18 -43.07 19.07 -0.41
CA ALA A 18 -44.05 19.29 -1.50
C ALA A 18 -43.43 19.17 -2.92
N THR A 19 -44.22 18.56 -3.82
CA THR A 19 -43.96 18.21 -5.23
C THR A 19 -44.64 19.24 -6.20
N PRO A 20 -45.05 18.90 -7.46
CA PRO A 20 -44.51 19.44 -8.73
C PRO A 20 -45.54 20.24 -9.57
N ALA A 21 -45.12 20.84 -10.70
CA ALA A 21 -45.91 21.11 -11.93
C ALA A 21 -45.07 21.95 -12.92
N ASP A 22 -44.79 21.51 -14.15
CA ASP A 22 -45.62 21.57 -15.37
C ASP A 22 -45.85 22.98 -15.94
N VAL A 23 -45.21 23.32 -17.08
CA VAL A 23 -45.78 24.18 -18.15
C VAL A 23 -45.14 23.82 -19.51
N ALA A 24 -46.02 23.70 -20.50
CA ALA A 24 -45.83 23.21 -21.86
C ALA A 24 -45.25 24.23 -22.88
N ALA A 25 -44.64 23.64 -23.92
CA ALA A 25 -44.76 23.89 -25.36
C ALA A 25 -44.65 25.31 -25.98
N GLN A 26 -43.72 25.43 -26.95
CA GLN A 26 -43.90 26.08 -28.28
C GLN A 26 -42.67 25.78 -29.17
N THR A 27 -42.75 24.99 -30.25
CA THR A 27 -43.09 25.32 -31.67
C THR A 27 -41.90 25.76 -32.57
N ALA A 28 -41.30 24.77 -33.24
CA ALA A 28 -40.83 24.71 -34.65
C ALA A 28 -39.88 25.80 -35.26
N PRO A 29 -39.48 25.70 -36.54
CA PRO A 29 -38.36 24.88 -37.00
C PRO A 29 -37.29 25.74 -37.72
N ASN A 30 -36.01 25.34 -37.69
CA ASN A 30 -35.08 25.85 -38.70
C ASN A 30 -33.98 24.85 -39.04
N GLY A 31 -34.01 24.44 -40.31
CA GLY A 31 -33.03 23.56 -40.90
C GLY A 31 -31.70 24.27 -41.11
N LEU A 32 -30.65 23.70 -40.52
CA LEU A 32 -29.27 23.97 -40.88
C LEU A 32 -28.56 22.62 -41.03
N LYS A 33 -28.01 22.41 -42.22
CA LYS A 33 -27.27 21.24 -42.66
C LYS A 33 -26.11 20.96 -41.68
N ALA A 34 -26.25 19.90 -40.88
CA ALA A 34 -25.16 19.39 -40.05
C ALA A 34 -24.18 18.61 -40.94
N SER A 35 -23.05 19.25 -41.24
CA SER A 35 -21.84 18.56 -41.68
C SER A 35 -21.47 17.52 -40.62
N ARG A 36 -21.32 16.25 -41.01
CA ARG A 36 -20.92 15.13 -40.14
C ARG A 36 -19.50 15.38 -39.61
N VAL A 37 -19.39 16.09 -38.49
CA VAL A 37 -18.20 16.03 -37.63
C VAL A 37 -18.28 14.70 -36.90
N ALA A 38 -17.26 13.86 -37.09
CA ALA A 38 -17.15 12.59 -36.38
C ALA A 38 -17.27 12.83 -34.86
N PRO A 39 -18.05 12.02 -34.12
CA PRO A 39 -18.16 12.18 -32.68
C PRO A 39 -16.77 12.03 -32.07
N ALA A 40 -16.33 13.08 -31.36
CA ALA A 40 -15.12 13.04 -30.56
C ALA A 40 -15.19 11.81 -29.63
N PRO A 41 -14.07 11.07 -29.44
CA PRO A 41 -14.06 9.90 -28.59
C PRO A 41 -14.58 10.31 -27.19
N ALA A 42 -15.66 9.65 -26.77
CA ALA A 42 -16.27 9.87 -25.47
C ALA A 42 -15.18 9.84 -24.40
N ALA A 43 -15.03 10.95 -23.69
CA ALA A 43 -14.07 11.10 -22.61
C ALA A 43 -14.25 9.92 -21.65
N SER A 44 -13.25 9.04 -21.61
CA SER A 44 -13.26 7.90 -20.69
C SER A 44 -13.27 8.45 -19.28
N THR A 45 -14.43 8.44 -18.64
CA THR A 45 -14.57 8.74 -17.21
C THR A 45 -13.79 7.66 -16.45
N LYS A 46 -12.57 8.01 -16.07
CA LYS A 46 -11.70 7.18 -15.24
C LYS A 46 -12.51 6.82 -13.99
N PRO A 47 -12.71 5.53 -13.65
CA PRO A 47 -13.43 5.18 -12.43
C PRO A 47 -12.69 5.80 -11.24
N ALA A 48 -13.45 6.43 -10.34
CA ALA A 48 -12.89 7.04 -9.14
C ALA A 48 -12.06 6.01 -8.37
N SER A 49 -10.76 6.27 -8.20
CA SER A 49 -9.86 5.37 -7.49
C SER A 49 -10.25 5.32 -6.01
N ARG A 50 -10.30 4.12 -5.42
CA ARG A 50 -10.48 3.95 -3.98
C ARG A 50 -9.44 4.77 -3.19
N PRO A 51 -9.77 5.24 -1.97
CA PRO A 51 -8.81 5.96 -1.15
C PRO A 51 -7.59 5.08 -0.86
N ARG A 52 -6.41 5.72 -0.89
CA ARG A 52 -5.11 5.09 -0.62
C ARG A 52 -5.05 4.70 0.86
N ARG A 53 -4.56 3.49 1.14
CA ARG A 53 -4.39 2.99 2.51
C ARG A 53 -2.92 2.98 2.88
N VAL A 54 -2.56 3.72 3.92
CA VAL A 54 -1.18 3.87 4.40
C VAL A 54 -1.08 3.35 5.83
N LEU A 55 -0.11 2.47 6.10
CA LEU A 55 0.26 2.02 7.43
C LEU A 55 1.60 2.64 7.82
N PHE A 56 1.67 3.24 9.00
CA PHE A 56 2.87 3.91 9.51
C PHE A 56 3.27 3.31 10.86
N MET A 57 4.43 2.66 10.93
CA MET A 57 4.97 2.09 12.16
C MET A 57 6.18 2.90 12.63
N ASP A 58 6.04 3.57 13.77
CA ASP A 58 7.06 4.42 14.38
C ASP A 58 6.67 4.64 15.86
N ASP A 59 7.64 4.72 16.77
CA ASP A 59 7.37 4.90 18.20
C ASP A 59 7.62 6.31 18.72
N ASP A 60 8.23 7.17 17.91
CA ASP A 60 8.51 8.57 18.22
C ASP A 60 7.30 9.45 17.91
N ALA A 61 6.69 9.96 18.98
CA ALA A 61 5.49 10.78 18.89
C ALA A 61 5.66 12.03 18.00
N ARG A 62 6.86 12.63 17.95
CA ARG A 62 7.11 13.81 17.11
C ARG A 62 7.13 13.44 15.64
N ARG A 63 7.77 12.31 15.28
CA ARG A 63 7.79 11.83 13.89
C ARG A 63 6.41 11.44 13.41
N VAL A 64 5.64 10.78 14.28
CA VAL A 64 4.25 10.41 14.04
C VAL A 64 3.39 11.65 13.81
N GLU A 65 3.49 12.67 14.66
CA GLU A 65 2.73 13.91 14.51
C GLU A 65 3.01 14.57 13.15
N VAL A 66 4.27 14.74 12.79
CA VAL A 66 4.67 15.31 11.48
C VAL A 66 4.16 14.48 10.31
N PHE A 67 4.22 13.15 10.43
CA PHE A 67 3.72 12.25 9.37
C PHE A 67 2.20 12.36 9.21
N LEU A 68 1.44 12.31 10.30
CA LEU A 68 -0.03 12.37 10.28
C LEU A 68 -0.57 13.74 9.87
N GLN A 69 0.16 14.84 10.12
CA GLN A 69 -0.18 16.15 9.56
C GLN A 69 -0.16 16.15 8.02
N ARG A 70 0.66 15.29 7.41
CA ARG A 70 0.83 15.19 5.95
C ARG A 70 0.01 14.09 5.30
N CYS A 71 -0.17 12.97 6.01
CA CYS A 71 -0.99 11.84 5.59
C CYS A 71 -2.00 11.53 6.69
N PRO A 72 -3.07 12.35 6.83
CA PRO A 72 -4.06 12.18 7.89
C PRO A 72 -4.85 10.87 7.79
N GLU A 73 -4.89 10.25 6.61
CA GLU A 73 -5.53 8.96 6.39
C GLU A 73 -4.68 7.76 6.83
N ALA A 74 -3.43 7.97 7.22
CA ALA A 74 -2.55 6.89 7.63
C ALA A 74 -2.98 6.28 8.97
N VAL A 75 -2.89 4.96 9.06
CA VAL A 75 -3.05 4.24 10.31
C VAL A 75 -1.69 4.11 10.97
N TRP A 76 -1.56 4.72 12.15
CA TRP A 76 -0.34 4.64 12.95
C TRP A 76 -0.37 3.45 13.92
N VAL A 77 0.77 2.78 14.07
CA VAL A 77 1.03 1.75 15.07
C VAL A 77 2.40 1.99 15.71
N LYS A 78 2.50 1.75 17.02
CA LYS A 78 3.72 2.04 17.79
C LYS A 78 4.73 0.89 17.82
N SER A 79 4.27 -0.34 17.62
CA SER A 79 5.05 -1.55 17.91
C SER A 79 5.00 -2.57 16.79
N ALA A 80 6.03 -3.42 16.73
CA ALA A 80 6.18 -4.45 15.71
C ALA A 80 5.03 -5.47 15.72
N ASP A 81 4.58 -5.90 16.89
CA ASP A 81 3.48 -6.86 17.07
C ASP A 81 2.15 -6.30 16.53
N THR A 82 1.82 -5.05 16.87
CA THR A 82 0.61 -4.38 16.39
C THR A 82 0.67 -4.18 14.86
N CYS A 83 1.86 -3.84 14.33
CA CYS A 83 2.08 -3.73 12.89
C CYS A 83 1.83 -5.06 12.18
N ILE A 84 2.36 -6.16 12.73
CA ILE A 84 2.13 -7.51 12.19
C ILE A 84 0.64 -7.85 12.14
N VAL A 85 -0.12 -7.53 13.19
CA VAL A 85 -1.59 -7.72 13.21
C VAL A 85 -2.26 -6.91 12.09
N ARG A 86 -1.88 -5.64 11.91
CA ARG A 86 -2.43 -4.77 10.84
C ARG A 86 -2.06 -5.23 9.43
N LEU A 87 -0.91 -5.87 9.24
CA LEU A 87 -0.50 -6.46 7.96
C LEU A 87 -1.31 -7.73 7.59
N SER A 88 -2.27 -8.16 8.40
CA SER A 88 -3.30 -9.10 7.93
C SER A 88 -4.22 -8.48 6.86
N GLU A 89 -4.29 -7.15 6.81
CA GLU A 89 -5.09 -6.39 5.84
C GLU A 89 -4.27 -5.95 4.60
N CYS A 90 -4.97 -5.48 3.55
CA CYS A 90 -4.33 -4.95 2.33
C CYS A 90 -3.94 -3.48 2.50
N TRP A 91 -2.69 -3.15 2.18
CA TRP A 91 -2.17 -1.77 2.24
C TRP A 91 -1.58 -1.37 0.89
N ASP A 92 -1.75 -0.11 0.52
CA ASP A 92 -1.09 0.43 -0.66
C ASP A 92 0.36 0.79 -0.31
N GLU A 93 0.57 1.33 0.89
CA GLU A 93 1.88 1.72 1.39
C GLU A 93 2.06 1.37 2.87
N VAL A 94 3.29 0.96 3.21
CA VAL A 94 3.68 0.60 4.57
C VAL A 94 5.03 1.24 4.86
N HIS A 95 5.07 2.07 5.89
CA HIS A 95 6.29 2.69 6.40
C HIS A 95 6.71 1.95 7.67
N LEU A 96 7.94 1.46 7.69
CA LEU A 96 8.49 0.67 8.79
C LEU A 96 9.71 1.37 9.37
N ASP A 97 9.61 1.81 10.62
CA ASP A 97 10.77 2.12 11.42
C ASP A 97 11.48 0.84 11.90
N HIS A 98 12.80 0.83 11.79
CA HIS A 98 13.63 -0.22 12.36
C HIS A 98 13.81 -0.05 13.87
N ASP A 99 14.01 1.18 14.31
CA ASP A 99 14.52 1.56 15.61
C ASP A 99 13.36 1.85 16.58
N LEU A 100 12.81 0.80 17.17
CA LEU A 100 11.67 0.88 18.10
C LEU A 100 12.09 0.74 19.57
N GLY A 101 11.24 1.20 20.49
CA GLY A 101 11.46 1.14 21.94
C GLY A 101 12.14 2.38 22.53
N GLY A 102 12.23 3.48 21.79
CA GLY A 102 12.95 4.69 22.14
C GLY A 102 14.47 4.56 21.98
N GLU A 103 14.91 3.48 21.33
CA GLU A 103 16.33 3.13 21.13
C GLU A 103 16.71 3.31 19.65
N GLN A 104 17.90 3.82 19.40
CA GLN A 104 18.48 3.87 18.05
C GLN A 104 19.51 2.76 17.89
N PHE A 105 19.75 2.32 16.65
CA PHE A 105 20.71 1.26 16.34
C PHE A 105 20.37 -0.07 17.02
N VAL A 106 19.08 -0.39 17.05
CA VAL A 106 18.57 -1.61 17.66
C VAL A 106 19.20 -2.85 17.01
N ASP A 107 19.38 -3.93 17.76
CA ASP A 107 19.84 -5.19 17.15
C ASP A 107 18.76 -5.76 16.22
N THR A 108 19.15 -6.01 14.97
CA THR A 108 18.31 -6.64 13.95
C THR A 108 17.79 -8.03 14.37
N SER A 109 18.41 -8.69 15.34
CA SER A 109 17.98 -10.02 15.83
C SER A 109 16.76 -9.96 16.76
N ARG A 110 16.48 -8.80 17.37
CA ARG A 110 15.36 -8.61 18.32
C ARG A 110 14.00 -8.82 17.67
N ASP A 111 13.02 -9.26 18.48
CA ASP A 111 11.64 -9.53 18.04
C ASP A 111 10.69 -8.34 18.19
N ASP A 112 11.15 -7.25 18.80
CA ASP A 112 10.39 -6.02 19.06
C ASP A 112 10.81 -4.84 18.17
N CYS A 113 11.59 -5.09 17.10
CA CYS A 113 12.09 -4.07 16.17
C CYS A 113 11.48 -4.21 14.76
N GLY A 114 11.75 -3.26 13.87
CA GLY A 114 11.22 -3.32 12.50
C GLY A 114 11.69 -4.53 11.69
N MET A 115 12.87 -5.08 12.00
CA MET A 115 13.35 -6.32 11.37
C MET A 115 12.44 -7.52 11.69
N ALA A 116 11.81 -7.57 12.86
CA ALA A 116 10.87 -8.64 13.22
C ALA A 116 9.67 -8.67 12.25
N VAL A 117 9.16 -7.50 11.88
CA VAL A 117 8.09 -7.36 10.87
C VAL A 117 8.56 -7.86 9.51
N VAL A 118 9.79 -7.54 9.11
CA VAL A 118 10.37 -8.02 7.83
C VAL A 118 10.57 -9.54 7.85
N ARG A 119 11.10 -10.11 8.94
CA ARG A 119 11.21 -11.57 9.11
C ARG A 119 9.83 -12.22 9.00
N TRP A 120 8.82 -11.66 9.66
CA TRP A 120 7.45 -12.13 9.57
C TRP A 120 6.94 -12.09 8.11
N LEU A 121 7.07 -10.96 7.41
CA LEU A 121 6.68 -10.78 6.00
C LEU A 121 7.37 -11.78 5.06
N CYS A 122 8.62 -12.13 5.34
CA CYS A 122 9.42 -13.04 4.52
C CYS A 122 9.23 -14.52 4.87
N ALA A 123 8.72 -14.85 6.06
CA ALA A 123 8.57 -16.24 6.52
C ALA A 123 7.60 -17.06 5.65
N LYS A 124 6.59 -16.42 5.06
CA LYS A 124 5.58 -17.05 4.19
C LYS A 124 5.15 -16.08 3.08
N PRO A 125 4.81 -16.56 1.87
CA PRO A 125 4.30 -15.69 0.82
C PRO A 125 3.00 -14.98 1.23
N ARG A 126 2.90 -13.67 0.97
CA ARG A 126 1.70 -12.85 1.22
C ARG A 126 1.25 -12.16 -0.06
N PRO A 127 0.38 -12.81 -0.86
CA PRO A 127 -0.02 -12.28 -2.17
C PRO A 127 -0.65 -10.89 -2.13
N HIS A 128 -1.36 -10.57 -1.04
CA HIS A 128 -2.03 -9.29 -0.86
C HIS A 128 -1.06 -8.10 -0.66
N HIS A 129 0.22 -8.37 -0.39
CA HIS A 129 1.25 -7.33 -0.25
C HIS A 129 2.19 -7.19 -1.44
N ILE A 130 1.99 -7.94 -2.52
CA ILE A 130 2.89 -7.87 -3.69
C ILE A 130 2.83 -6.50 -4.37
N SER A 131 1.67 -5.84 -4.33
CA SER A 131 1.49 -4.47 -4.82
C SER A 131 1.81 -3.40 -3.79
N THR A 132 2.00 -3.76 -2.52
CA THR A 132 2.33 -2.81 -1.45
C THR A 132 3.73 -2.25 -1.64
N ARG A 133 3.89 -0.95 -1.41
CA ARG A 133 5.19 -0.28 -1.35
C ARG A 133 5.64 -0.17 0.10
N PHE A 134 6.83 -0.68 0.38
CA PHE A 134 7.45 -0.62 1.69
C PHE A 134 8.51 0.48 1.72
N PHE A 135 8.42 1.38 2.69
CA PHE A 135 9.43 2.40 2.95
C PHE A 135 10.07 2.10 4.29
N ILE A 136 11.39 1.94 4.28
CA ILE A 136 12.14 1.61 5.49
C ILE A 136 12.78 2.88 6.02
N HIS A 137 12.51 3.19 7.29
CA HIS A 137 13.11 4.28 8.04
C HIS A 137 13.99 3.71 9.14
N SER A 138 15.14 4.32 9.39
CA SER A 138 16.13 3.85 10.39
C SER A 138 17.26 4.88 10.52
N TYR A 139 17.81 5.01 11.72
CA TYR A 139 19.11 5.67 11.94
C TYR A 139 20.28 4.72 11.64
N ASN A 140 20.04 3.42 11.69
CA ASN A 140 21.00 2.38 11.33
C ASN A 140 20.89 2.00 9.84
N LEU A 141 21.75 2.60 9.01
CA LEU A 141 21.80 2.33 7.56
C LEU A 141 22.04 0.85 7.23
N ALA A 142 22.86 0.15 8.02
CA ALA A 142 23.14 -1.26 7.81
C ALA A 142 21.88 -2.11 8.02
N ALA A 143 21.14 -1.85 9.11
CA ALA A 143 19.87 -2.52 9.38
C ALA A 143 18.82 -2.21 8.31
N ALA A 144 18.70 -0.94 7.90
CA ALA A 144 17.76 -0.53 6.87
C ALA A 144 18.05 -1.20 5.52
N SER A 145 19.33 -1.26 5.14
CA SER A 145 19.78 -1.94 3.93
C SER A 145 19.43 -3.42 3.95
N LEU A 146 19.65 -4.08 5.10
CA LEU A 146 19.29 -5.49 5.28
C LEU A 146 17.77 -5.72 5.16
N MET A 147 16.96 -4.85 5.77
CA MET A 147 15.48 -4.93 5.67
C MET A 147 15.02 -4.80 4.21
N VAL A 148 15.51 -3.80 3.49
CA VAL A 148 15.21 -3.59 2.07
C VAL A 148 15.63 -4.80 1.25
N GLU A 149 16.84 -5.30 1.45
CA GLU A 149 17.34 -6.47 0.74
C GLU A 149 16.47 -7.72 0.99
N CYS A 150 16.10 -7.99 2.24
CA CYS A 150 15.20 -9.08 2.60
C CYS A 150 13.85 -8.98 1.87
N LEU A 151 13.24 -7.80 1.86
CA LEU A 151 11.96 -7.57 1.18
C LEU A 151 12.07 -7.75 -0.34
N LEU A 152 13.10 -7.17 -0.95
CA LEU A 152 13.33 -7.27 -2.40
C LEU A 152 13.60 -8.72 -2.82
N ARG A 153 14.41 -9.47 -2.06
CA ARG A 153 14.68 -10.90 -2.32
C ARG A 153 13.42 -11.76 -2.22
N ASN A 154 12.44 -11.35 -1.42
CA ASN A 154 11.13 -12.02 -1.28
C ASN A 154 10.06 -11.50 -2.24
N GLY A 155 10.41 -10.61 -3.17
CA GLY A 155 9.53 -10.14 -4.24
C GLY A 155 8.61 -8.98 -3.86
N TYR A 156 8.83 -8.36 -2.70
CA TYR A 156 8.16 -7.12 -2.31
C TYR A 156 8.84 -5.91 -2.97
N THR A 157 8.15 -4.77 -2.95
CA THR A 157 8.72 -3.48 -3.39
C THR A 157 9.15 -2.72 -2.16
N ALA A 158 10.45 -2.50 -1.99
CA ALA A 158 10.97 -1.79 -0.82
C ALA A 158 12.04 -0.78 -1.22
N GLU A 159 12.08 0.35 -0.51
CA GLU A 159 13.13 1.36 -0.63
C GLU A 159 13.47 1.94 0.75
N PHE A 160 14.74 2.30 0.95
CA PHE A 160 15.18 2.98 2.16
C PHE A 160 14.92 4.48 2.02
N ARG A 161 14.40 5.09 3.09
CA ARG A 161 14.19 6.53 3.19
C ARG A 161 14.68 7.03 4.56
N PRO A 162 15.77 7.79 4.61
CA PRO A 162 16.24 8.36 5.87
C PRO A 162 15.20 9.32 6.46
N PHE A 163 15.17 9.42 7.79
CA PHE A 163 14.33 10.39 8.48
C PHE A 163 14.69 11.82 8.07
N GLY A 164 13.69 12.69 7.95
CA GLY A 164 13.88 14.10 7.56
C GLY A 164 14.08 14.35 6.07
N PHE A 165 14.28 13.32 5.24
CA PHE A 165 14.14 13.42 3.78
C PHE A 165 12.66 13.28 3.43
N ASP A 166 11.99 14.42 3.44
CA ASP A 166 10.55 14.51 3.26
C ASP A 166 10.12 14.07 1.85
N LEU A 167 8.96 13.43 1.81
CA LEU A 167 8.23 13.10 0.58
C LEU A 167 8.04 14.32 -0.33
N VAL A 168 8.08 15.56 0.17
CA VAL A 168 7.98 16.78 -0.65
C VAL A 168 9.20 17.00 -1.55
N ASP A 169 10.41 16.60 -1.13
CA ASP A 169 11.61 16.65 -1.99
C ASP A 169 11.62 15.52 -3.04
N LEU A 170 10.86 14.45 -2.80
CA LEU A 170 10.81 13.29 -3.70
C LEU A 170 9.52 13.21 -4.55
N LEU A 171 8.43 13.86 -4.11
CA LEU A 171 7.17 14.03 -4.84
C LEU A 171 7.12 15.35 -5.61
N SER A 172 8.06 16.28 -5.38
CA SER A 172 8.36 17.35 -6.33
C SER A 172 8.96 16.79 -7.63
N PHE A 173 9.50 15.57 -7.60
CA PHE A 173 9.76 14.77 -8.79
C PHE A 173 8.51 13.96 -9.18
N GLU A 174 7.57 14.67 -9.80
CA GLU A 174 6.74 14.23 -10.92
C GLU A 174 6.20 12.78 -10.91
N ASP A 175 4.86 12.68 -10.80
CA ASP A 175 4.01 11.64 -11.39
C ASP A 175 4.78 10.45 -12.00
N ILE A 176 5.09 9.45 -11.17
CA ILE A 176 5.60 8.17 -11.68
C ILE A 176 4.53 7.65 -12.63
N SER A 177 4.77 7.82 -13.92
CA SER A 177 3.83 7.49 -14.97
C SER A 177 3.32 6.07 -14.75
N PRO A 178 1.99 5.83 -14.83
CA PRO A 178 1.42 4.49 -14.73
C PRO A 178 2.12 3.47 -15.64
N ALA A 179 2.68 3.95 -16.76
CA ALA A 179 3.50 3.16 -17.68
C ALA A 179 4.80 2.64 -17.05
N LEU A 180 5.51 3.44 -16.24
CA LEU A 180 6.72 3.01 -15.53
C LEU A 180 6.39 2.02 -14.42
N ALA A 181 5.31 2.25 -13.67
CA ALA A 181 4.82 1.31 -12.66
C ALA A 181 4.45 -0.06 -13.28
N LEU A 182 3.73 -0.05 -14.40
CA LEU A 182 3.37 -1.24 -15.17
C LEU A 182 4.60 -1.93 -15.79
N ARG A 183 5.57 -1.16 -16.30
CA ARG A 183 6.82 -1.70 -16.88
C ARG A 183 7.68 -2.34 -15.80
N ALA A 184 7.79 -1.73 -14.62
CA ALA A 184 8.42 -2.31 -13.45
C ALA A 184 7.68 -3.58 -12.98
N ALA A 185 6.35 -3.60 -12.98
CA ALA A 185 5.54 -4.77 -12.63
C ALA A 185 5.71 -5.91 -13.65
N ARG A 186 5.72 -5.64 -14.96
CA ARG A 186 6.01 -6.63 -16.03
C ARG A 186 7.42 -7.19 -15.91
N ALA A 187 8.43 -6.35 -15.68
CA ALA A 187 9.80 -6.79 -15.45
C ALA A 187 9.93 -7.66 -14.19
N ARG A 188 9.13 -7.38 -13.15
CA ARG A 188 9.02 -8.21 -11.94
C ARG A 188 8.32 -9.55 -12.19
N ARG A 189 7.27 -9.58 -13.03
CA ARG A 189 6.58 -10.83 -13.42
C ARG A 189 7.50 -11.77 -14.19
N LEU A 190 8.35 -11.24 -15.07
CA LEU A 190 9.34 -12.04 -15.80
C LEU A 190 10.46 -12.56 -14.88
N ARG A 191 10.90 -11.75 -13.90
CA ARG A 191 11.90 -12.17 -12.90
C ARG A 191 11.36 -13.26 -11.96
N SER A 192 10.14 -13.12 -11.47
CA SER A 192 9.49 -14.17 -10.65
C SER A 192 9.26 -15.46 -11.45
N TRP A 193 8.92 -15.37 -12.74
CA TRP A 193 8.88 -16.53 -13.63
C TRP A 193 10.23 -17.23 -13.74
N ARG A 194 11.32 -16.47 -13.93
CA ARG A 194 12.69 -17.03 -13.97
C ARG A 194 13.10 -17.68 -12.66
N VAL A 195 12.73 -17.12 -11.51
CA VAL A 195 13.00 -17.72 -10.20
C VAL A 195 12.19 -19.00 -10.00
N ARG A 196 10.89 -19.00 -10.33
CA ARG A 196 10.04 -20.20 -10.28
C ARG A 196 10.53 -21.30 -11.22
N LEU A 197 10.98 -20.94 -12.43
CA LEU A 197 11.57 -21.87 -13.38
C LEU A 197 12.88 -22.47 -12.83
N ARG A 198 13.71 -21.66 -12.17
CA ARG A 198 14.95 -22.13 -11.56
C ARG A 198 14.70 -23.12 -10.41
N VAL A 199 13.71 -22.83 -9.56
CA VAL A 199 13.27 -23.73 -8.47
C VAL A 199 12.67 -25.03 -9.05
N PHE A 200 11.83 -24.93 -10.08
CA PHE A 200 11.25 -26.08 -10.77
C PHE A 200 12.32 -26.96 -11.44
N MET A 201 13.27 -26.37 -12.15
CA MET A 201 14.41 -27.07 -12.76
C MET A 201 15.31 -27.76 -11.73
N HIS A 202 15.49 -27.16 -10.55
CA HIS A 202 16.20 -27.83 -9.45
C HIS A 202 15.44 -29.05 -8.92
N ARG A 203 14.11 -28.97 -8.80
CA ARG A 203 13.27 -30.11 -8.40
C ARG A 203 13.28 -31.23 -9.45
N LEU A 204 13.23 -30.87 -10.74
CA LEU A 204 13.28 -31.84 -11.84
C LEU A 204 14.62 -32.60 -11.87
N LYS A 205 15.74 -31.88 -11.76
CA LYS A 205 17.08 -32.50 -11.69
C LYS A 205 17.23 -33.45 -10.50
N ARG A 206 16.58 -33.17 -9.38
CA ARG A 206 16.57 -34.05 -8.21
C ARG A 206 15.73 -35.31 -8.43
N PHE A 207 14.64 -35.20 -9.20
CA PHE A 207 13.79 -36.33 -9.58
C PHE A 207 14.49 -37.26 -10.57
N PHE A 208 15.19 -36.72 -11.57
CA PHE A 208 15.95 -37.53 -12.54
C PHE A 208 17.17 -38.25 -11.96
N ARG A 209 17.71 -37.80 -10.82
CA ARG A 209 18.78 -38.53 -10.10
C ARG A 209 18.28 -39.74 -9.29
N LEU A 210 16.96 -39.91 -9.18
CA LEU A 210 16.34 -41.03 -8.46
C LEU A 210 15.79 -42.10 -9.41
N ILE A 211 15.96 -41.95 -10.72
CA ILE A 211 15.65 -43.01 -11.69
C ILE A 211 16.90 -43.90 -11.77
N PRO A 212 16.87 -45.14 -11.25
CA PRO A 212 17.99 -46.06 -11.37
C PRO A 212 18.15 -46.40 -12.86
N GLY A 213 19.31 -46.10 -13.43
CA GLY A 213 19.68 -46.65 -14.73
C GLY A 213 19.85 -48.15 -14.59
N ASP A 214 18.99 -48.89 -15.29
CA ASP A 214 19.14 -50.33 -15.48
C ASP A 214 20.55 -50.64 -15.98
N ARG A 215 21.16 -51.62 -15.30
CA ARG A 215 22.40 -52.25 -15.71
C ARG A 215 22.17 -52.98 -17.03
N LEU A 216 22.93 -52.61 -18.05
CA LEU A 216 23.35 -53.49 -19.13
C LEU A 216 24.84 -53.27 -19.38
#